data_AF-A0A1V5RH09-F1
#
_entry.id   AF-A0A1V5RH09-F1
#
_cell.length_a   1.000
_cell.length_b   1.000
_cell.length_c   1.000
_cell.angle_alpha   90.00
_cell.angle_beta   90.00
_cell.angle_gamma   90.00
#
_symmetry.space_group_name_H-M   'P 1'
#
loop_
_entity.id
_entity.type
_entity.pdbx_description
1 polymer ?
#
loop_
_entity_poly.entity_id
_entity_poly.type
_entity_poly.pdbx_seq_one_letter_code
_entity_poly.pdbx_strand_id
1 'polypeptide(L)'
;MPAVRRPDLHSAADALEAYGEMDLMVGTRMHTAIFALCRAAPILLIGYQPKGCNVMATVGLERYCQEIARLDPARLYDSAIELLDRRAEVQAAILQQQDGLRERAAGWTRYLA
;
A
#
# COMPACT_ATOMS: atom_id res chain seq x y z
N MET A 1 1.98 -7.91 21.82
CA MET A 1 0.53 -8.02 21.53
C MET A 1 0.27 -9.35 20.84
N PRO A 2 -0.75 -10.13 21.24
CA PRO A 2 -1.12 -11.32 20.50
C PRO A 2 -1.67 -10.93 19.11
N ALA A 3 -1.41 -11.78 18.11
CA ALA A 3 -1.99 -11.60 16.79
C ALA A 3 -3.52 -11.73 16.88
N VAL A 4 -4.25 -10.67 16.53
CA VAL A 4 -5.71 -10.69 16.45
C VAL A 4 -6.10 -11.34 15.13
N ARG A 5 -6.82 -12.46 15.17
CA ARG A 5 -7.46 -13.03 13.98
C ARG A 5 -8.80 -12.33 13.75
N ARG A 6 -9.07 -12.01 12.48
CA ARG A 6 -10.36 -11.48 12.00
C ARG A 6 -11.10 -12.57 11.22
N PRO A 7 -11.80 -13.50 11.90
CA PRO A 7 -12.51 -14.59 11.25
C PRO A 7 -13.70 -14.12 10.42
N ASP A 8 -14.10 -12.86 10.58
CA ASP A 8 -15.19 -12.17 9.90
C ASP A 8 -14.87 -11.78 8.45
N LEU A 9 -13.61 -11.84 8.02
CA LEU A 9 -13.21 -11.50 6.65
C LEU A 9 -13.34 -12.74 5.75
N HIS A 10 -14.29 -12.71 4.82
CA HIS A 10 -14.62 -13.85 3.95
C HIS A 10 -14.46 -13.55 2.46
N SER A 11 -14.23 -12.28 2.10
CA SER A 11 -14.10 -11.82 0.73
C SER A 11 -12.98 -10.80 0.56
N ALA A 12 -12.61 -10.53 -0.70
CA ALA A 12 -11.68 -9.45 -1.01
C ALA A 12 -12.24 -8.06 -0.64
N ALA A 13 -13.56 -7.89 -0.68
CA ALA A 13 -14.21 -6.65 -0.27
C ALA A 13 -14.04 -6.41 1.23
N ASP A 14 -14.20 -7.45 2.06
CA ASP A 14 -14.01 -7.35 3.50
C ASP A 14 -12.56 -6.99 3.85
N ALA A 15 -11.60 -7.60 3.14
CA ALA A 15 -10.19 -7.27 3.29
C ALA A 15 -9.92 -5.80 2.90
N LEU A 16 -10.51 -5.30 1.82
CA LEU A 16 -10.37 -3.90 1.43
C LEU A 16 -10.91 -2.97 2.55
N GLU A 17 -12.12 -3.19 3.05
CA GLU A 17 -12.65 -2.36 4.15
C GLU A 17 -11.72 -2.39 5.38
N ALA A 18 -11.31 -3.57 5.82
CA ALA A 18 -10.41 -3.70 6.97
C ALA A 18 -9.06 -3.00 6.76
N TYR A 19 -8.52 -3.00 5.54
CA TYR A 19 -7.27 -2.29 5.22
C TYR A 19 -7.45 -0.77 5.28
N GLY A 20 -8.61 -0.25 4.87
CA GLY A 20 -8.92 1.18 4.90
C GLY A 20 -8.99 1.77 6.33
N GLU A 21 -9.24 0.92 7.33
CA GLU A 21 -9.26 1.30 8.75
C GLU A 21 -7.86 1.34 9.39
N MET A 22 -6.82 0.85 8.71
CA MET A 22 -5.48 0.76 9.28
C MET A 22 -4.74 2.11 9.23
N ASP A 23 -4.11 2.50 10.33
CA ASP A 23 -3.19 3.65 10.35
C ASP A 23 -1.90 3.39 9.55
N LEU A 24 -1.46 2.13 9.54
CA LEU A 24 -0.31 1.64 8.79
C LEU A 24 -0.46 0.15 8.49
N MET A 25 -0.26 -0.24 7.23
CA MET A 25 -0.10 -1.63 6.82
C MET A 25 1.39 -1.98 6.72
N VAL A 26 1.79 -3.11 7.31
CA VAL A 26 3.10 -3.71 7.07
C VAL A 26 2.89 -5.03 6.35
N GLY A 27 3.36 -5.11 5.11
CA GLY A 27 3.09 -6.24 4.24
C GLY A 27 4.36 -6.84 3.65
N THR A 28 4.28 -8.07 3.17
CA THR A 28 5.40 -8.72 2.47
C THR A 28 5.03 -9.22 1.07
N ARG A 29 3.77 -9.03 0.66
CA ARG A 29 3.23 -9.54 -0.60
C ARG A 29 2.65 -8.40 -1.42
N MET A 30 2.74 -8.51 -2.74
CA MET A 30 2.20 -7.48 -3.64
C MET A 30 0.72 -7.15 -3.39
N HIS A 31 -0.11 -8.16 -3.07
CA HIS A 31 -1.54 -7.93 -2.82
C HIS A 31 -1.81 -7.10 -1.56
N THR A 32 -0.95 -7.16 -0.54
CA THR A 32 -1.13 -6.28 0.63
C THR A 32 -0.91 -4.83 0.23
N ALA A 33 0.06 -4.56 -0.67
CA ALA A 33 0.26 -3.23 -1.25
C ALA A 33 -0.90 -2.79 -2.10
N ILE A 34 -1.38 -3.62 -3.03
CA ILE A 34 -2.51 -3.26 -3.89
C ILE A 34 -3.74 -2.91 -3.03
N PHE A 35 -4.09 -3.73 -2.04
CA PHE A 35 -5.28 -3.48 -1.22
C PHE A 35 -5.15 -2.24 -0.34
N ALA A 36 -3.98 -2.04 0.29
CA ALA A 36 -3.72 -0.83 1.08
C ALA A 36 -3.82 0.41 0.19
N LEU A 37 -3.17 0.38 -0.97
CA LEU A 37 -3.18 1.48 -1.92
C LEU A 37 -4.57 1.76 -2.45
N CYS A 38 -5.40 0.75 -2.76
CA CYS A 38 -6.79 0.95 -3.20
C CYS A 38 -7.65 1.72 -2.18
N ARG A 39 -7.32 1.63 -0.89
CA ARG A 39 -8.00 2.34 0.20
C ARG A 39 -7.24 3.52 0.77
N ALA A 40 -6.17 3.93 0.09
CA ALA A 40 -5.28 4.97 0.57
C ALA A 40 -4.79 4.74 2.01
N ALA A 41 -4.57 3.48 2.39
CA ALA A 41 -3.92 3.14 3.65
C ALA A 41 -2.40 3.24 3.48
N PRO A 42 -1.67 3.95 4.36
CA PRO A 42 -0.21 3.96 4.33
C PRO A 42 0.35 2.54 4.40
N ILE A 43 1.37 2.24 3.61
CA ILE A 43 1.99 0.91 3.60
C ILE A 43 3.52 0.95 3.59
N LEU A 44 4.09 0.14 4.48
CA LEU A 44 5.48 -0.29 4.47
C LEU A 44 5.56 -1.70 3.90
N LEU A 45 6.28 -1.86 2.79
CA LEU A 45 6.36 -3.14 2.08
C LEU A 45 7.75 -3.77 2.23
N ILE A 46 7.80 -5.02 2.64
CA ILE A 46 9.01 -5.84 2.62
C ILE A 46 8.97 -6.72 1.37
N GLY A 47 9.68 -6.30 0.33
CA GLY A 47 9.68 -6.97 -0.97
C GLY A 47 10.62 -8.18 -1.02
N TYR A 48 10.08 -9.38 -1.26
CA TYR A 48 10.91 -10.54 -1.64
C TYR A 48 11.36 -10.49 -3.11
N GLN A 49 10.53 -9.88 -3.96
CA GLN A 49 10.71 -9.82 -5.41
C GLN A 49 10.39 -8.40 -5.90
N PRO A 50 10.98 -7.94 -7.02
CA PRO A 50 10.88 -6.55 -7.47
C PRO A 50 9.44 -6.11 -7.79
N LYS A 51 8.54 -7.06 -8.08
CA LYS A 51 7.12 -6.79 -8.39
C LYS A 51 6.42 -5.96 -7.31
N GLY A 52 6.70 -6.22 -6.04
CA GLY A 52 6.11 -5.46 -4.92
C GLY A 52 6.57 -4.00 -4.92
N CYS A 53 7.87 -3.76 -5.06
CA CYS A 53 8.42 -2.41 -5.09
C CYS A 53 8.03 -1.62 -6.34
N ASN A 54 7.84 -2.30 -7.49
CA ASN A 54 7.32 -1.65 -8.68
C ASN A 54 5.91 -1.10 -8.47
N VAL A 55 5.03 -1.81 -7.75
CA VAL A 55 3.70 -1.29 -7.38
C VAL A 55 3.84 -0.03 -6.51
N MET A 56 4.71 -0.06 -5.51
CA MET A 56 4.98 1.13 -4.66
C MET A 56 5.48 2.34 -5.48
N ALA A 57 6.35 2.10 -6.46
CA ALA A 57 6.86 3.16 -7.35
C ALA A 57 5.75 3.79 -8.22
N THR A 58 4.70 3.04 -8.58
CA THR A 58 3.59 3.61 -9.39
C THR A 58 2.81 4.71 -8.67
N VAL A 59 2.94 4.80 -7.34
CA VAL A 59 2.29 5.81 -6.49
C VAL A 59 3.31 6.69 -5.74
N GLY A 60 4.59 6.64 -6.10
CA GLY A 60 5.65 7.45 -5.47
C GLY A 60 6.03 7.05 -4.05
N LEU A 61 5.78 5.81 -3.65
CA LEU A 61 6.09 5.26 -2.31
C LEU A 61 7.23 4.25 -2.32
N GLU A 62 8.05 4.20 -3.38
CA GLU A 62 9.16 3.25 -3.53
C GLU A 62 10.14 3.27 -2.35
N ARG A 63 10.33 4.43 -1.70
CA ARG A 63 11.19 4.56 -0.52
C ARG A 63 10.71 3.76 0.69
N TYR A 64 9.41 3.44 0.72
CA TYR A 64 8.76 2.61 1.74
C TYR A 64 8.68 1.14 1.30
N CYS A 65 9.43 0.73 0.27
CA CYS A 65 9.69 -0.66 -0.05
C CYS A 65 11.12 -1.04 0.35
N GLN A 66 11.28 -2.04 1.20
CA GLN A 66 12.59 -2.59 1.55
C GLN A 66 12.72 -4.01 1.01
N GLU A 67 13.80 -4.30 0.28
CA GLU A 67 14.11 -5.65 -0.16
C GLU A 67 14.47 -6.53 1.03
N ILE A 68 13.87 -7.71 1.15
CA ILE A 68 14.13 -8.59 2.30
C ILE A 68 15.60 -9.01 2.40
N ALA A 69 16.30 -9.12 1.27
CA ALA A 69 17.72 -9.49 1.22
C ALA A 69 18.65 -8.41 1.81
N ARG A 70 18.15 -7.18 1.96
CA ARG A 70 18.89 -6.02 2.48
C ARG A 70 18.10 -5.33 3.59
N LEU A 71 17.24 -6.09 4.27
CA LEU A 71 16.36 -5.56 5.31
C LEU A 71 17.20 -5.03 6.47
N ASP A 72 16.96 -3.79 6.84
CA ASP A 72 17.55 -3.16 8.01
C ASP A 72 16.44 -2.89 9.03
N PRO A 73 16.43 -3.56 10.20
CA PRO A 73 15.41 -3.39 11.21
C PRO A 73 15.26 -1.95 11.71
N ALA A 74 16.37 -1.20 11.83
CA ALA A 74 16.32 0.19 12.28
C ALA A 74 15.60 1.05 11.23
N ARG A 75 15.99 0.91 9.96
CA ARG A 75 15.32 1.62 8.86
C ARG A 75 13.85 1.22 8.72
N LEU A 76 13.50 -0.03 8.97
CA LEU A 76 12.10 -0.49 8.95
C LEU A 76 11.28 0.22 10.02
N TYR A 77 11.81 0.30 11.24
CA TYR A 77 11.20 1.02 12.34
C TYR A 77 11.03 2.51 12.01
N ASP A 78 12.11 3.18 11.58
CA ASP A 78 12.09 4.60 11.25
C ASP A 78 11.08 4.89 10.12
N SER A 79 11.01 4.03 9.11
CA SER A 79 10.03 4.15 8.02
C SER A 79 8.59 4.00 8.50
N ALA A 80 8.35 3.09 9.46
CA ALA A 80 7.02 2.90 10.05
C ALA A 80 6.59 4.13 10.85
N ILE A 81 7.49 4.69 11.66
CA ILE A 81 7.23 5.93 12.41
C ILE A 81 6.97 7.10 11.46
N GLU A 82 7.81 7.27 10.42
CA GLU A 82 7.62 8.33 9.43
C GLU A 82 6.26 8.22 8.72
N LEU A 83 5.84 7.01 8.35
CA LEU A 83 4.52 6.78 7.72
C LEU A 83 3.35 7.11 8.65
N LEU A 84 3.47 6.80 9.94
CA LEU A 84 2.46 7.12 10.94
C LEU A 84 2.37 8.64 11.17
N ASP A 85 3.50 9.30 11.34
CA ASP A 85 3.57 10.75 11.58
C ASP A 85 3.04 11.54 10.37
N ARG A 86 3.34 11.07 9.16
CA ARG A 86 2.96 11.70 7.90
C ARG A 86 1.73 11.08 7.27
N ARG A 87 0.93 10.33 8.03
CA ARG A 87 -0.21 9.56 7.52
C ARG A 87 -1.09 10.40 6.59
N ALA A 88 -1.57 11.56 7.05
CA ALA A 88 -2.47 12.40 6.25
C ALA A 88 -1.85 12.83 4.91
N GLU A 89 -0.57 13.20 4.89
CA GLU A 89 0.16 13.56 3.66
C GLU A 89 0.26 12.38 2.70
N VAL A 90 0.63 11.20 3.23
CA VAL A 90 0.77 9.97 2.44
C VAL A 90 -0.58 9.54 1.86
N GLN A 91 -1.66 9.61 2.66
CA GLN A 91 -3.01 9.32 2.20
C GLN A 91 -3.42 10.26 1.05
N ALA A 92 -3.19 11.56 1.20
CA ALA A 92 -3.46 12.55 0.16
C ALA A 92 -2.65 12.27 -1.12
N ALA A 93 -1.37 11.92 -0.99
CA ALA A 93 -0.53 11.55 -2.11
C ALA A 93 -1.04 10.29 -2.85
N ILE A 94 -1.45 9.25 -2.12
CA ILE A 94 -2.03 8.04 -2.72
C ILE A 94 -3.30 8.39 -3.49
N LEU A 95 -4.22 9.16 -2.88
CA LEU A 95 -5.47 9.57 -3.53
C LEU A 95 -5.21 10.35 -4.82
N GLN A 96 -4.27 11.30 -4.79
CA GLN A 96 -3.89 12.06 -5.97
C GLN A 96 -3.37 11.14 -7.10
N GLN A 97 -2.56 10.13 -6.78
CA GLN A 97 -2.08 9.16 -7.77
C GLN A 97 -3.21 8.27 -8.30
N GLN A 98 -4.14 7.86 -7.45
CA GLN A 98 -5.31 7.09 -7.89
C GLN A 98 -6.17 7.85 -8.89
N ASP A 99 -6.42 9.14 -8.63
CA ASP A 99 -7.22 9.98 -9.54
C ASP A 99 -6.54 10.09 -10.91
N GLY A 100 -5.23 10.33 -10.93
CA GLY A 100 -4.45 10.31 -12.18
C GLY A 100 -4.50 8.96 -12.92
N LEU A 101 -4.48 7.84 -12.20
CA LEU A 101 -4.64 6.50 -12.80
C LEU A 101 -6.04 6.30 -13.37
N ARG A 102 -7.09 6.75 -12.67
CA ARG A 102 -8.48 6.66 -13.13
C ARG A 102 -8.72 7.49 -14.38
N GLU A 103 -8.20 8.71 -14.42
CA GLU A 103 -8.30 9.59 -15.61
C GLU A 103 -7.64 8.95 -16.84
N ARG A 104 -6.43 8.40 -16.66
CA ARG A 104 -5.73 7.67 -17.73
C ARG A 104 -6.50 6.45 -18.22
N ALA A 105 -7.05 5.67 -17.29
CA ALA A 105 -7.86 4.49 -17.62
C ALA A 105 -9.16 4.86 -18.36
N ALA A 106 -9.84 5.93 -17.93
CA ALA A 106 -11.03 6.46 -18.62
C ALA A 106 -10.69 6.95 -20.04
N GLY A 107 -9.46 7.44 -20.24
CA GLY A 107 -8.92 7.74 -21.57
C GLY A 107 -8.88 6.53 -22.50
N TRP A 108 -8.60 5.34 -21.98
CA TRP A 108 -8.51 4.10 -22.76
C TRP A 108 -9.86 3.51 -23.12
N THR A 109 -10.87 3.66 -22.26
CA THR A 109 -12.24 3.22 -22.58
C THR A 109 -12.82 3.93 -23.81
N ARG A 110 -12.34 5.13 -24.14
CA ARG A 110 -12.72 5.84 -25.38
C ARG A 110 -12.19 5.20 -26.66
N TYR A 111 -11.18 4.33 -26.59
CA TYR A 111 -10.63 3.60 -27.73
C TYR A 111 -11.22 2.18 -27.88
N LEU A 112 -12.08 1.77 -26.94
CA LEU A 112 -12.75 0.47 -26.93
C LEU A 112 -14.24 0.55 -27.31
N ALA A 113 -14.75 1.76 -27.54
CA ALA A 113 -16.09 2.04 -28.05
C ALA A 113 -15.99 2.44 -29.53
#